data_AF-A0A1I7JK74-F1
#
_entry.id   AF-A0A1I7JK74-F1
#
_cell.length_a   1.000
_cell.length_b   1.000
_cell.length_c   1.000
_cell.angle_alpha   90.00
_cell.angle_beta   90.00
_cell.angle_gamma   90.00
#
_symmetry.space_group_name_H-M   'P 1'
#
loop_
_entity.id
_entity.type
_entity.pdbx_description
1 polymer ?
#
loop_
_entity_poly.entity_id
_entity_poly.type
_entity_poly.pdbx_seq_one_letter_code
_entity_poly.pdbx_strand_id
1 'polypeptide(L)'
;MNGRALVIAAAILGAIVGVKLWESHLIAKGDAQGAARVQAAWDAQEDARSQATARDNAIKFRNAERTAHEDAKREAARAARDAAAAAAVRGLRAEIARLNARPDPYPAGDAGLAACAGEAATARELLGESSGAYQQLAAEADGLRDQVIGLQQFARDVCRAGTGGAIDR
;
A
#
# COMPACT_ATOMS: atom_id res chain seq x y z
N MET A 1 53.99 26.52 73.57
CA MET A 1 53.05 26.46 72.44
C MET A 1 51.79 27.21 72.88
N ASN A 2 51.57 28.41 72.35
CA ASN A 2 50.62 29.37 72.94
C ASN A 2 49.20 29.07 72.46
N GLY A 3 48.25 28.81 73.38
CA GLY A 3 46.89 28.38 73.04
C GLY A 3 46.14 29.29 72.04
N ARG A 4 46.53 30.56 71.94
CA ARG A 4 46.01 31.52 70.95
C ARG A 4 46.34 31.13 69.50
N ALA A 5 47.52 30.56 69.24
CA ALA A 5 47.91 30.11 67.91
C ALA A 5 47.11 28.88 67.45
N LEU A 6 46.78 27.97 68.39
CA LEU A 6 45.93 26.80 68.10
C LEU A 6 44.49 27.20 67.78
N VAL A 7 43.94 28.19 68.50
CA VAL A 7 42.60 28.73 68.23
C VAL A 7 42.54 29.39 66.85
N ILE A 8 43.55 30.17 66.47
CA ILE A 8 43.63 30.80 65.15
C ILE A 8 43.74 29.74 64.05
N ALA A 9 44.60 28.73 64.21
CA ALA A 9 44.75 27.65 63.24
C ALA A 9 43.44 26.84 63.07
N ALA A 10 42.74 26.54 64.16
CA ALA A 10 41.44 25.86 64.12
C ALA A 10 40.35 26.71 63.44
N ALA A 11 40.33 28.02 63.67
CA ALA A 11 39.40 28.94 63.01
C ALA A 11 39.65 29.00 61.49
N ILE A 12 40.91 29.05 61.05
CA ILE A 12 41.28 29.03 59.64
C ILE A 12 40.88 27.71 58.98
N LEU A 13 41.17 26.57 59.64
CA LEU A 13 40.76 25.25 59.14
C LEU A 13 39.23 25.13 59.03
N GLY A 14 38.49 25.61 60.02
CA GLY A 14 37.02 25.64 59.98
C GLY A 14 36.48 26.50 58.84
N ALA A 15 37.09 27.65 58.58
CA ALA A 15 36.72 28.52 57.48
C ALA A 15 36.98 27.86 56.11
N ILE A 16 38.14 27.22 55.93
CA ILE A 16 38.50 26.52 54.68
C ILE A 16 37.52 25.35 54.41
N VAL A 17 37.24 24.55 55.43
CA VAL A 17 36.31 23.42 55.34
C VAL A 17 34.89 23.90 55.02
N GLY A 18 34.44 24.98 55.66
CA GLY A 18 33.14 25.60 55.39
C GLY A 18 32.98 26.09 53.96
N VAL A 19 34.01 26.77 53.41
CA VAL A 19 34.01 27.23 52.01
C VAL A 19 33.99 26.03 51.05
N LYS A 20 34.79 24.99 51.30
CA LYS A 20 34.81 23.79 50.44
C LYS A 20 33.50 23.01 50.45
N LEU A 21 32.86 22.88 51.62
CA LEU A 21 31.52 22.29 51.74
C LEU A 21 30.49 23.12 50.98
N TRP A 22 30.53 24.44 51.08
CA TRP A 22 29.64 25.32 50.31
C TRP A 22 29.84 25.14 48.80
N GLU A 23 31.09 25.22 48.30
CA GLU A 23 31.41 25.01 46.88
C GLU A 23 30.88 23.66 46.39
N SER A 24 31.12 22.58 47.14
CA SER A 24 30.64 21.24 46.80
C SER A 24 29.11 21.16 46.74
N HIS A 25 28.41 21.85 47.64
CA HIS A 25 26.95 21.90 47.68
C HIS A 25 26.37 22.68 46.49
N LEU A 26 27.03 23.76 46.09
CA LEU A 26 26.63 24.53 44.90
C LEU A 26 26.84 23.73 43.61
N ILE A 27 27.97 23.03 43.49
CA ILE A 27 28.25 22.16 42.35
C ILE A 27 27.21 21.04 42.29
N ALA A 28 26.96 20.33 43.40
CA ALA A 28 25.98 19.27 43.46
C ALA A 28 24.55 19.74 43.11
N LYS A 29 24.16 20.95 43.54
CA LYS A 29 22.88 21.56 43.14
C LYS A 29 22.85 21.92 41.66
N GLY A 30 23.94 22.46 41.13
CA GLY A 30 24.08 22.79 39.71
C GLY A 30 23.98 21.55 38.83
N ASP A 31 24.69 20.48 39.19
CA ASP A 31 24.67 19.20 38.49
C ASP A 31 23.28 18.55 38.54
N ALA A 32 22.62 18.57 39.71
CA ALA A 32 21.26 18.04 39.86
C ALA A 32 20.24 18.82 39.03
N GLN A 33 20.33 20.15 39.00
CA GLN A 33 19.48 20.98 38.15
C GLN A 33 19.77 20.78 36.66
N GLY A 34 21.04 20.63 36.28
CA GLY A 34 21.45 20.33 34.92
C GLY A 34 20.92 18.98 34.45
N ALA A 35 21.09 17.93 35.26
CA ALA A 35 20.57 16.59 35.00
C ALA A 35 19.05 16.59 34.85
N ALA A 36 18.32 17.28 35.75
CA ALA A 36 16.87 17.40 35.67
C ALA A 36 16.41 18.09 34.37
N ARG A 37 17.12 19.12 33.92
CA ARG A 37 16.81 19.82 32.66
C ARG A 37 17.03 18.94 31.43
N VAL A 38 18.14 18.19 31.40
CA VAL A 38 18.43 17.25 30.31
C VAL A 38 17.41 16.13 30.27
N GLN A 39 17.06 15.57 31.43
CA GLN A 39 16.04 14.52 31.53
C GLN A 39 14.68 15.03 31.04
N ALA A 40 14.25 16.21 31.50
CA ALA A 40 12.99 16.81 31.05
C ALA A 40 12.98 17.09 29.53
N ALA A 41 14.09 17.55 28.96
CA ALA A 41 14.20 17.77 27.51
C ALA A 41 14.17 16.44 26.72
N TRP A 42 14.83 15.41 27.26
CA TRP A 42 14.81 14.06 26.69
C TRP A 42 13.41 13.46 26.70
N ASP A 43 12.73 13.49 27.86
CA ASP A 43 11.39 12.94 28.02
C ASP A 43 10.38 13.65 27.10
N ALA A 44 10.47 14.98 26.99
CA ALA A 44 9.63 15.75 26.07
C ALA A 44 9.89 15.38 24.59
N GLN A 45 11.16 15.15 24.22
CA GLN A 45 11.51 14.72 22.87
C GLN A 45 10.99 13.31 22.58
N GLU A 46 11.11 12.40 23.54
CA GLU A 46 10.70 11.01 23.38
C GLU A 46 9.18 10.86 23.35
N ASP A 47 8.46 11.63 24.16
CA ASP A 47 7.00 11.73 24.08
C ASP A 47 6.55 12.31 22.73
N ALA A 48 7.20 13.37 22.24
CA ALA A 48 6.90 13.93 20.93
C ALA A 48 7.13 12.92 19.78
N ARG A 49 8.22 12.14 19.82
CA ARG A 49 8.49 11.06 18.85
C ARG A 49 7.47 9.93 18.95
N SER A 50 7.12 9.52 20.16
CA SER A 50 6.13 8.47 20.40
C SER A 50 4.77 8.87 19.87
N GLN A 51 4.34 10.10 20.13
CA GLN A 51 3.09 10.65 19.59
C GLN A 51 3.11 10.77 18.07
N ALA A 52 4.21 11.23 17.47
CA ALA A 52 4.34 11.32 16.02
C ALA A 52 4.24 9.93 15.36
N THR A 53 4.95 8.94 15.93
CA THR A 53 4.92 7.55 15.46
C THR A 53 3.52 6.94 15.61
N ALA A 54 2.83 7.20 16.71
CA ALA A 54 1.45 6.74 16.93
C ALA A 54 0.48 7.34 15.91
N ARG A 55 0.60 8.64 15.60
CA ARG A 55 -0.22 9.31 14.58
C ARG A 55 0.03 8.73 13.19
N ASP A 56 1.29 8.54 12.83
CA ASP A 56 1.67 7.95 11.54
C ASP A 56 1.16 6.52 11.40
N ASN A 57 1.27 5.71 12.45
CA ASN A 57 0.75 4.34 12.46
C ASN A 57 -0.78 4.31 12.33
N ALA A 58 -1.49 5.21 13.02
CA ALA A 58 -2.94 5.35 12.88
C ALA A 58 -3.35 5.76 11.46
N ILE A 59 -2.60 6.65 10.81
CA ILE A 59 -2.84 7.04 9.41
C ILE A 59 -2.59 5.86 8.47
N LYS A 60 -1.47 5.14 8.64
CA LYS A 60 -1.15 3.94 7.85
C LYS A 60 -2.24 2.89 7.97
N PHE A 61 -2.70 2.61 9.19
CA PHE A 61 -3.75 1.63 9.44
C PHE A 61 -5.06 2.01 8.76
N ARG A 62 -5.55 3.25 8.94
CA ARG A 62 -6.77 3.73 8.26
C ARG A 62 -6.66 3.70 6.73
N ASN A 63 -5.50 4.05 6.19
CA ASN A 63 -5.27 3.99 4.75
C ASN A 63 -5.27 2.54 4.24
N ALA A 64 -4.65 1.62 4.97
CA ALA A 64 -4.65 0.20 4.63
C ALA A 64 -6.07 -0.38 4.67
N GLU A 65 -6.86 -0.07 5.69
CA GLU A 65 -8.28 -0.47 5.76
C GLU A 65 -9.09 0.07 4.59
N ARG A 66 -8.92 1.36 4.24
CA ARG A 66 -9.60 1.96 3.10
C ARG A 66 -9.22 1.27 1.80
N THR A 67 -7.93 1.02 1.56
CA THR A 67 -7.47 0.33 0.36
C THR A 67 -8.04 -1.10 0.31
N ALA A 68 -7.99 -1.84 1.41
CA ALA A 68 -8.54 -3.19 1.48
C ALA A 68 -10.05 -3.21 1.20
N HIS A 69 -10.79 -2.22 1.72
CA HIS A 69 -12.22 -2.09 1.46
C HIS A 69 -12.52 -1.79 -0.01
N GLU A 70 -11.80 -0.83 -0.61
CA GLU A 70 -11.97 -0.49 -2.02
C GLU A 70 -11.60 -1.67 -2.95
N ASP A 71 -10.54 -2.42 -2.62
CA ASP A 71 -10.15 -3.60 -3.39
C ASP A 71 -11.18 -4.72 -3.25
N ALA A 72 -11.70 -4.98 -2.06
CA ALA A 72 -12.81 -5.92 -1.86
C ALA A 72 -14.05 -5.52 -2.66
N LYS A 73 -14.38 -4.22 -2.71
CA LYS A 73 -15.51 -3.71 -3.50
C LYS A 73 -15.29 -3.88 -5.00
N ARG A 74 -14.08 -3.59 -5.49
CA ARG A 74 -13.72 -3.80 -6.90
C ARG A 74 -13.78 -5.27 -7.27
N GLU A 75 -13.31 -6.16 -6.40
CA GLU A 75 -13.34 -7.59 -6.63
C GLU A 75 -14.76 -8.15 -6.64
N ALA A 76 -15.61 -7.72 -5.70
CA ALA A 76 -17.03 -8.07 -5.71
C ALA A 76 -17.73 -7.60 -6.99
N ALA A 77 -17.41 -6.39 -7.48
CA ALA A 77 -17.96 -5.87 -8.73
C ALA A 77 -17.45 -6.63 -9.98
N ARG A 78 -16.22 -7.16 -9.96
CA ARG A 78 -15.70 -8.06 -11.01
C ARG A 78 -16.43 -9.39 -10.98
N ALA A 79 -16.48 -10.04 -9.82
CA ALA A 79 -17.17 -11.32 -9.64
C ALA A 79 -18.66 -11.25 -10.06
N ALA A 80 -19.34 -10.15 -9.72
CA ALA A 80 -20.73 -9.94 -10.14
C ALA A 80 -20.89 -9.83 -11.67
N ARG A 81 -19.97 -9.11 -12.34
CA ARG A 81 -19.96 -9.01 -13.81
C ARG A 81 -19.67 -10.36 -14.48
N ASP A 82 -18.70 -11.11 -13.95
CA ASP A 82 -18.36 -12.43 -14.46
C ASP A 82 -19.51 -13.43 -14.29
N ALA A 83 -20.19 -13.39 -13.14
CA ALA A 83 -21.37 -14.21 -12.88
C ALA A 83 -22.52 -13.86 -13.84
N ALA A 84 -22.77 -12.58 -14.10
CA ALA A 84 -23.77 -12.12 -15.06
C ALA A 84 -23.44 -12.56 -16.49
N ALA A 85 -22.19 -12.40 -16.92
CA ALA A 85 -21.72 -12.86 -18.23
C ALA A 85 -21.87 -14.38 -18.37
N ALA A 86 -21.49 -15.15 -17.36
CA ALA A 86 -21.65 -16.60 -17.36
C ALA A 86 -23.13 -17.03 -17.43
N ALA A 87 -24.02 -16.30 -16.76
CA ALA A 87 -25.47 -16.54 -16.85
C ALA A 87 -26.01 -16.25 -18.26
N ALA A 88 -25.60 -15.13 -18.87
CA ALA A 88 -25.97 -14.80 -20.25
C ALA A 88 -25.51 -15.87 -21.24
N VAL A 89 -24.25 -16.34 -21.14
CA VAL A 89 -23.71 -17.42 -21.99
C VAL A 89 -24.50 -18.72 -21.82
N ARG A 90 -24.86 -19.09 -20.58
CA ARG A 90 -25.71 -20.27 -20.35
C ARG A 90 -27.08 -20.12 -21.00
N GLY A 91 -27.70 -18.95 -20.89
CA GLY A 91 -28.98 -18.64 -21.53
C GLY A 91 -28.92 -18.75 -23.05
N LEU A 92 -27.89 -18.15 -23.67
CA LEU A 92 -27.66 -18.24 -25.11
C LEU A 92 -27.47 -19.68 -25.59
N ARG A 93 -26.71 -20.50 -24.84
CA ARG A 93 -26.53 -21.92 -25.17
C ARG A 93 -27.83 -22.72 -25.07
N ALA A 94 -28.65 -22.45 -24.06
CA ALA A 94 -29.96 -23.08 -23.91
C ALA A 94 -30.89 -22.70 -25.07
N GLU A 95 -30.87 -21.43 -25.49
CA GLU A 95 -31.67 -20.95 -26.62
C GLU A 95 -31.22 -21.56 -27.95
N ILE A 96 -29.91 -21.64 -28.20
CA ILE A 96 -29.37 -22.35 -29.37
C ILE A 96 -29.81 -23.82 -29.37
N ALA A 97 -29.74 -24.50 -28.22
CA ALA A 97 -30.19 -25.88 -28.11
C ALA A 97 -31.70 -26.02 -28.41
N ARG A 98 -32.52 -25.09 -27.92
CA ARG A 98 -33.97 -25.02 -28.21
C ARG A 98 -34.23 -24.82 -29.70
N LEU A 99 -33.53 -23.89 -30.34
CA LEU A 99 -33.65 -23.61 -31.78
C LEU A 99 -33.24 -24.82 -32.62
N ASN A 100 -32.12 -25.47 -32.27
CA ASN A 100 -31.64 -26.67 -32.97
C ASN A 100 -32.56 -27.89 -32.81
N ALA A 101 -33.36 -27.94 -31.74
CA ALA A 101 -34.30 -29.02 -31.50
C ALA A 101 -35.65 -28.85 -32.24
N ARG A 102 -35.87 -27.71 -32.93
CA ARG A 102 -37.14 -27.42 -33.61
C ARG A 102 -37.36 -28.39 -34.79
N PRO A 103 -38.45 -29.19 -34.80
CA PRO A 103 -38.79 -30.02 -35.95
C PRO A 103 -39.30 -29.14 -37.10
N ASP A 104 -38.89 -29.49 -38.32
CA ASP A 104 -39.21 -28.78 -39.57
C ASP A 104 -39.07 -27.24 -39.47
N PRO A 105 -37.83 -26.72 -39.31
CA PRO A 105 -37.62 -25.34 -38.96
C PRO A 105 -38.01 -24.34 -40.05
N TYR A 106 -38.26 -24.80 -41.28
CA TYR A 106 -38.62 -23.97 -42.42
C TYR A 106 -39.74 -24.64 -43.24
N PRO A 107 -40.80 -23.91 -43.61
CA PRO A 107 -41.84 -24.45 -44.49
C PRO A 107 -41.29 -24.72 -45.90
N ALA A 108 -41.91 -25.64 -46.64
CA ALA A 108 -41.52 -25.89 -48.03
C ALA A 108 -41.79 -24.68 -48.95
N GLY A 109 -40.95 -24.52 -49.98
CA GLY A 109 -41.08 -23.47 -51.00
C GLY A 109 -40.26 -22.20 -50.72
N ASP A 110 -40.46 -21.18 -51.53
CA ASP A 110 -39.62 -19.97 -51.57
C ASP A 110 -39.60 -19.22 -50.23
N ALA A 111 -40.69 -19.24 -49.47
CA ALA A 111 -40.77 -18.63 -48.15
C ALA A 111 -39.80 -19.26 -47.14
N GLY A 112 -39.65 -20.59 -47.17
CA GLY A 112 -38.69 -21.29 -46.30
C GLY A 112 -37.24 -21.05 -46.70
N LEU A 113 -36.96 -20.97 -48.01
CA LEU A 113 -35.64 -20.61 -48.52
C LEU A 113 -35.24 -19.19 -48.12
N ALA A 114 -36.18 -18.24 -48.20
CA ALA A 114 -35.94 -16.86 -47.76
C ALA A 114 -35.68 -16.78 -46.25
N ALA A 115 -36.44 -17.51 -45.42
CA ALA A 115 -36.22 -17.59 -43.98
C ALA A 115 -34.83 -18.18 -43.64
N CYS A 116 -34.46 -19.29 -44.30
CA CYS A 116 -33.14 -19.90 -44.11
C CYS A 116 -32.00 -18.97 -44.54
N ALA A 117 -32.16 -18.24 -45.65
CA ALA A 117 -31.16 -17.29 -46.11
C ALA A 117 -31.00 -16.11 -45.14
N GLY A 118 -32.11 -15.62 -44.58
CA GLY A 118 -32.12 -14.57 -43.55
C GLY A 118 -31.40 -15.00 -42.27
N GLU A 119 -31.76 -16.16 -41.71
CA GLU A 119 -31.08 -16.70 -40.51
C GLU A 119 -29.58 -16.93 -40.77
N ALA A 120 -29.21 -17.46 -41.94
CA ALA A 120 -27.82 -17.65 -42.31
C ALA A 120 -27.05 -16.33 -42.52
N ALA A 121 -27.70 -15.25 -42.94
CA ALA A 121 -27.09 -13.93 -43.02
C ALA A 121 -26.80 -13.39 -41.62
N THR A 122 -27.79 -13.41 -40.72
CA THR A 122 -27.62 -12.99 -39.32
C THR A 122 -26.55 -13.82 -38.59
N ALA A 123 -26.50 -15.13 -38.81
CA ALA A 123 -25.47 -15.98 -38.21
C ALA A 123 -24.04 -15.60 -38.65
N ARG A 124 -23.85 -15.22 -39.92
CA ARG A 124 -22.54 -14.76 -40.43
C ARG A 124 -22.16 -13.40 -39.87
N GLU A 125 -23.12 -12.49 -39.70
CA GLU A 125 -22.91 -11.18 -39.07
C GLU A 125 -22.46 -11.34 -37.62
N LEU A 126 -23.20 -12.11 -36.81
CA LEU A 126 -22.86 -12.40 -35.42
C LEU A 126 -21.49 -13.09 -35.28
N LEU A 127 -21.14 -13.99 -36.22
CA LEU A 127 -19.81 -14.61 -36.28
C LEU A 127 -18.72 -13.57 -36.56
N GLY A 128 -18.97 -12.64 -37.49
CA GLY A 128 -18.07 -11.55 -37.81
C GLY A 128 -17.83 -10.63 -36.61
N GLU A 129 -18.91 -10.19 -35.95
CA GLU A 129 -18.85 -9.37 -34.73
C GLU A 129 -18.09 -10.08 -33.60
N SER A 130 -18.42 -11.35 -33.35
CA SER A 130 -17.75 -12.15 -32.32
C SER A 130 -16.26 -12.32 -32.61
N SER A 131 -15.91 -12.61 -33.86
CA SER A 131 -14.51 -12.75 -34.28
C SER A 131 -13.75 -11.44 -34.13
N GLY A 132 -14.36 -10.30 -34.49
CA GLY A 132 -13.79 -8.97 -34.29
C GLY A 132 -13.59 -8.64 -32.81
N ALA A 133 -14.56 -8.96 -31.95
CA ALA A 133 -14.44 -8.76 -30.50
C ALA A 133 -13.30 -9.60 -29.90
N TYR A 134 -13.12 -10.86 -30.33
CA TYR A 134 -11.99 -11.68 -29.89
C TYR A 134 -10.64 -11.14 -30.36
N GLN A 135 -10.55 -10.61 -31.58
CA GLN A 135 -9.33 -9.97 -32.08
C GLN A 135 -8.97 -8.72 -31.27
N GLN A 136 -9.97 -7.88 -30.94
CA GLN A 136 -9.76 -6.71 -30.09
C GLN A 136 -9.29 -7.11 -28.69
N LEU A 137 -9.93 -8.11 -28.07
CA LEU A 137 -9.52 -8.63 -26.77
C LEU A 137 -8.08 -9.18 -26.78
N ALA A 138 -7.70 -9.88 -27.85
CA ALA A 138 -6.34 -10.38 -28.01
C ALA A 138 -5.32 -9.23 -28.12
N ALA A 139 -5.63 -8.19 -28.90
CA ALA A 139 -4.77 -7.01 -29.03
C ALA A 139 -4.62 -6.24 -27.70
N GLU A 140 -5.70 -6.11 -26.93
CA GLU A 140 -5.64 -5.53 -25.58
C GLU A 140 -4.78 -6.37 -24.64
N ALA A 141 -4.93 -7.70 -24.68
CA ALA A 141 -4.12 -8.61 -23.86
C ALA A 141 -2.63 -8.54 -24.21
N ASP A 142 -2.29 -8.45 -25.51
CA ASP A 142 -0.91 -8.23 -25.95
C ASP A 142 -0.37 -6.88 -25.48
N GLY A 143 -1.17 -5.81 -25.57
CA GLY A 143 -0.79 -4.49 -25.05
C GLY A 143 -0.54 -4.50 -23.54
N LEU A 144 -1.36 -5.21 -22.76
CA LEU A 144 -1.15 -5.40 -21.32
C LEU A 144 0.11 -6.22 -21.04
N ARG A 145 0.39 -7.27 -21.83
CA ARG A 145 1.62 -8.06 -21.70
C ARG A 145 2.85 -7.17 -21.88
N ASP A 146 2.86 -6.34 -22.91
CA ASP A 146 4.00 -5.47 -23.21
C ASP A 146 4.21 -4.42 -22.12
N GLN A 147 3.12 -3.85 -21.57
CA GLN A 147 3.20 -2.98 -20.40
C GLN A 147 3.81 -3.67 -19.18
N VAL A 148 3.40 -4.91 -18.89
CA VAL A 148 3.95 -5.69 -17.77
C VAL A 148 5.43 -5.98 -17.97
N ILE A 149 5.85 -6.38 -19.18
CA ILE A 149 7.26 -6.59 -19.52
C ILE A 149 8.06 -5.30 -19.31
N GLY A 150 7.53 -4.16 -19.78
CA GLY A 150 8.13 -2.85 -19.57
C GLY A 150 8.29 -2.49 -18.10
N LEU A 151 7.25 -2.70 -17.28
CA LEU A 151 7.30 -2.47 -15.83
C LEU A 151 8.34 -3.37 -15.14
N GLN A 152 8.40 -4.65 -15.51
CA GLN A 152 9.39 -5.59 -14.98
C GLN A 152 10.83 -5.21 -15.39
N GLN A 153 11.02 -4.69 -16.59
CA GLN A 153 12.32 -4.19 -17.03
C GLN A 153 12.71 -2.93 -16.27
N PHE A 154 11.81 -1.95 -16.15
CA PHE A 154 12.03 -0.74 -15.36
C PHE A 154 12.41 -1.08 -13.92
N ALA A 155 11.68 -2.01 -13.27
CA ALA A 155 12.01 -2.44 -11.91
C ALA A 155 13.42 -3.06 -11.82
N ARG A 156 13.80 -3.92 -12.77
CA ARG A 156 15.16 -4.50 -12.82
C ARG A 156 16.24 -3.45 -12.98
N ASP A 157 16.02 -2.46 -13.85
CA ASP A 157 16.99 -1.43 -14.16
C ASP A 157 17.18 -0.46 -12.98
N VAL A 158 16.08 -0.03 -12.34
CA VAL A 158 16.14 0.80 -11.12
C VAL A 158 16.81 0.05 -9.96
N CYS A 159 16.47 -1.24 -9.75
CA CYS A 159 17.10 -2.03 -8.69
C CYS A 159 18.60 -2.31 -8.94
N ARG A 160 19.04 -2.42 -10.20
CA ARG A 160 20.47 -2.55 -10.56
C ARG A 160 21.23 -1.23 -10.49
N ALA A 161 20.61 -0.12 -10.88
CA ALA A 161 21.22 1.21 -10.76
C ALA A 161 21.54 1.57 -9.30
N GLY A 162 20.71 1.13 -8.35
CA GLY A 162 20.98 1.29 -6.92
C GLY A 162 22.14 0.44 -6.37
N THR A 163 22.58 -0.59 -7.08
CA THR A 163 23.70 -1.47 -6.68
C THR A 163 25.04 -1.11 -7.35
N GLY A 164 25.03 -0.34 -8.44
CA GLY A 164 26.24 0.11 -9.15
C GLY A 164 26.93 1.35 -8.57
N GLY A 165 26.26 2.15 -7.73
CA GLY A 165 26.84 3.36 -7.11
C GLY A 165 27.67 3.12 -5.85
N ALA A 166 27.79 1.88 -5.38
CA ALA A 166 28.57 1.52 -4.19
C ALA A 166 29.99 0.98 -4.51
N ILE A 167 30.35 0.89 -5.80
CA ILE A 167 31.66 0.43 -6.27
C ILE A 167 32.23 1.45 -7.27
N ASP A 168 32.39 2.69 -6.82
CA ASP A 168 33.49 3.52 -7.30
C ASP A 168 33.79 4.53 -6.20
N ARG A 169 34.81 4.17 -5.41
CA ARG A 169 35.38 4.96 -4.32
C ARG A 169 36.79 5.34 -4.77
#